data_AF-A0A7V6GBF8-F1
#
_entry.id   AF-A0A7V6GBF8-F1
#
_cell.length_a   1.000
_cell.length_b   1.000
_cell.length_c   1.000
_cell.angle_alpha   90.00
_cell.angle_beta   90.00
_cell.angle_gamma   90.00
#
_symmetry.space_group_name_H-M   'P 1'
#
loop_
_entity.id
_entity.type
_entity.pdbx_description
1 polymer ?
#
loop_
_entity_poly.entity_id
_entity_poly.type
_entity_poly.pdbx_seq_one_letter_code
_entity_poly.pdbx_strand_id
1 'polypeptide(L)'
;MNDTEWNISVEKIDQPYADQWELMSDFMSLLDMRLYYMYKYHMWVGPENNLQNMIGLAVSRIEFEMNLTKAIDSVVGSNLKNEEIADIEMLNNYFLHRLESTKEQGGALKVLQLMSKFSLDDFSGNCLLLAFAVQLDKKYEKLFAYLQDDITKKLPTAETAIKLFAIPGEVIADYFCYFTSNSPLVKFLLDMDGEADTIFGIKLRLRERIMDYLLGNDDDSLGQGYVELFDENQELHDVYVKDFPFRIITSVTDASNTENAHKDETVLVFITGRKGSGRTFHVKHAVRRKKRRCLFINAKALLESHRAIEEKINEVICESILSNGYLCFTGFEVLLDEEQKKSYSALLSALIENAPYLKGLIFITS
;
A
#
# COMPACT_ATOMS: atom_id res chain seq x y z
N MET A 1 1.58 -29.89 25.99
CA MET A 1 0.19 -30.16 25.55
C MET A 1 -0.73 -29.45 26.52
N ASN A 2 -1.23 -28.28 26.13
CA ASN A 2 -2.36 -27.58 26.74
C ASN A 2 -2.89 -26.62 25.66
N ASP A 3 -4.02 -26.97 25.06
CA ASP A 3 -5.05 -26.13 24.43
C ASP A 3 -4.68 -24.68 24.10
N THR A 4 -3.83 -24.48 23.10
CA THR A 4 -3.96 -23.32 22.20
C THR A 4 -4.54 -23.85 20.91
N GLU A 5 -5.82 -24.25 20.94
CA GLU A 5 -6.62 -24.33 19.72
C GLU A 5 -6.71 -22.89 19.20
N TRP A 6 -5.79 -22.54 18.29
CA TRP A 6 -5.91 -21.33 17.49
C TRP A 6 -7.30 -21.38 16.87
N ASN A 7 -8.13 -20.38 17.20
CA ASN A 7 -9.58 -20.42 17.09
C ASN A 7 -10.01 -20.35 15.61
N ILE A 8 -9.82 -21.44 14.88
CA ILE A 8 -10.01 -21.52 13.44
C ILE A 8 -11.18 -22.43 13.17
N SER A 9 -12.20 -21.87 12.54
CA SER A 9 -13.37 -22.61 12.12
C SER A 9 -13.04 -23.36 10.83
N VAL A 10 -12.39 -24.53 10.93
CA VAL A 10 -12.03 -25.37 9.77
C VAL A 10 -13.24 -25.65 8.85
N GLU A 11 -14.45 -25.69 9.42
CA GLU A 11 -15.73 -25.81 8.70
C GLU A 11 -16.02 -24.67 7.70
N LYS A 12 -15.34 -23.52 7.84
CA LYS A 12 -15.50 -22.34 6.98
C LYS A 12 -14.46 -22.25 5.86
N ILE A 13 -13.60 -23.25 5.67
CA ILE A 13 -12.48 -23.18 4.71
C ILE A 13 -12.94 -22.84 3.27
N ASP A 14 -14.10 -23.36 2.85
CA ASP A 14 -14.68 -23.10 1.52
C ASP A 14 -15.66 -21.91 1.51
N GLN A 15 -15.82 -21.22 2.65
CA GLN A 15 -16.74 -20.10 2.78
C GLN A 15 -15.99 -18.77 2.60
N PRO A 16 -16.53 -17.84 1.78
CA PRO A 16 -15.98 -16.50 1.68
C PRO A 16 -16.09 -15.77 3.03
N TYR A 17 -15.29 -14.72 3.19
CA TYR A 17 -15.43 -13.77 4.29
C TYR A 17 -16.69 -12.91 4.09
N ALA A 18 -17.52 -12.80 5.13
CA ALA A 18 -18.73 -12.00 5.09
C ALA A 18 -18.44 -10.49 5.07
N ASP A 19 -17.44 -10.06 5.83
CA ASP A 19 -16.98 -8.67 5.90
C ASP A 19 -15.46 -8.59 6.12
N GLN A 20 -14.94 -7.36 6.13
CA GLN A 20 -13.51 -7.12 6.33
C GLN A 20 -13.04 -7.50 7.74
N TRP A 21 -13.91 -7.44 8.74
CA TRP A 21 -13.56 -7.69 10.13
C TRP A 21 -13.43 -9.19 10.42
N GLU A 22 -14.25 -10.04 9.77
CA GLU A 22 -14.07 -11.49 9.80
C GLU A 22 -12.71 -11.87 9.20
N LEU A 23 -12.33 -11.29 8.06
CA LEU A 23 -11.02 -11.48 7.44
C LEU A 23 -9.90 -11.07 8.40
N MET A 24 -10.01 -9.88 9.00
CA MET A 24 -9.01 -9.39 9.95
C MET A 24 -8.92 -10.25 11.21
N SER A 25 -10.02 -10.82 11.68
CA SER A 25 -10.03 -11.73 12.83
C SER A 25 -9.26 -13.04 12.54
N ASP A 26 -9.49 -13.64 11.37
CA ASP A 26 -8.74 -14.83 10.94
C ASP A 26 -7.25 -14.48 10.77
N PHE A 27 -6.93 -13.35 10.13
CA PHE A 27 -5.54 -12.88 9.98
C PHE A 27 -4.86 -12.62 11.33
N MET A 28 -5.55 -11.99 12.28
CA MET A 28 -5.00 -11.74 13.62
C MET A 28 -4.74 -13.04 14.38
N SER A 29 -5.55 -14.08 14.16
CA SER A 29 -5.32 -15.41 14.73
C SER A 29 -4.06 -16.07 14.14
N LEU A 30 -3.86 -15.95 12.82
CA LEU A 30 -2.63 -16.36 12.14
C LEU A 30 -1.40 -15.59 12.69
N LEU A 31 -1.55 -14.27 12.86
CA LEU A 31 -0.49 -13.41 13.38
C LEU A 31 -0.13 -13.77 14.82
N ASP A 32 -1.11 -14.01 15.69
CA ASP A 32 -0.89 -14.37 17.09
C ASP A 32 -0.12 -15.71 17.20
N MET A 33 -0.42 -16.69 16.35
CA MET A 33 0.33 -17.95 16.25
C MET A 33 1.78 -17.73 15.80
N ARG A 34 2.00 -16.95 14.74
CA ARG A 34 3.35 -16.65 14.24
C ARG A 34 4.18 -15.86 15.26
N LEU A 35 3.56 -14.90 15.96
CA LEU A 35 4.18 -14.17 17.06
C LEU A 35 4.55 -15.09 18.21
N TYR A 36 3.72 -16.09 18.54
CA TYR A 36 4.04 -17.09 19.55
C TYR A 36 5.27 -17.92 19.19
N TYR A 37 5.37 -18.42 17.95
CA TYR A 37 6.56 -19.15 17.53
C TYR A 37 7.81 -18.27 17.48
N MET A 38 7.67 -17.02 17.02
CA MET A 38 8.77 -16.07 17.07
C MET A 38 9.22 -15.79 18.51
N TYR A 39 8.28 -15.67 19.45
CA TYR A 39 8.56 -15.51 20.89
C TYR A 39 9.24 -16.76 21.48
N LYS A 40 8.74 -17.96 21.17
CA LYS A 40 9.27 -19.23 21.68
C LYS A 40 10.76 -19.42 21.37
N TYR A 41 11.19 -18.98 20.20
CA TYR A 41 12.58 -19.03 19.77
C TYR A 41 13.28 -17.68 19.90
N HIS A 42 12.66 -16.70 20.57
CA HIS A 42 13.28 -15.43 20.87
C HIS A 42 14.30 -15.67 21.98
N MET A 43 15.56 -15.77 21.58
CA MET A 43 16.70 -16.25 22.39
C MET A 43 17.12 -15.33 23.55
N TRP A 44 16.32 -14.32 23.92
CA TRP A 44 16.61 -13.36 25.00
C TRP A 44 16.14 -13.81 26.39
N VAL A 45 15.86 -15.11 26.59
CA VAL A 45 15.47 -15.66 27.89
C VAL A 45 16.57 -16.58 28.42
N GLY A 46 17.59 -15.97 29.03
CA GLY A 46 18.21 -16.59 30.19
C GLY A 46 17.17 -16.64 31.34
N PRO A 47 17.21 -17.61 32.26
CA PRO A 47 16.22 -17.77 33.33
C PRO A 47 16.13 -16.61 34.33
N GLU A 48 16.97 -15.57 34.20
CA GLU A 48 16.97 -14.38 35.06
C GLU A 48 16.64 -13.13 34.22
N ASN A 49 15.34 -12.90 33.99
CA ASN A 49 14.81 -11.66 33.42
C ASN A 49 15.14 -10.47 34.33
N ASN A 50 16.08 -9.61 33.90
CA ASN A 50 16.21 -8.27 34.47
C ASN A 50 15.88 -7.23 33.38
N LEU A 51 14.82 -6.46 33.62
CA LEU A 51 14.44 -5.24 32.87
C LEU A 51 15.61 -4.26 32.64
N GLN A 52 16.71 -4.40 33.37
CA GLN A 52 17.94 -3.63 33.20
C GLN A 52 18.63 -3.87 31.84
N ASN A 53 18.47 -5.04 31.22
CA ASN A 53 19.07 -5.33 29.91
C ASN A 53 18.36 -4.56 28.77
N MET A 54 17.07 -4.28 28.91
CA MET A 54 16.27 -3.49 27.94
C MET A 54 16.67 -2.00 27.87
N ILE A 55 17.57 -1.54 28.76
CA ILE A 55 18.06 -0.15 28.82
C ILE A 55 19.34 0.02 27.96
N GLY A 56 19.84 -1.06 27.33
CA GLY A 56 20.91 -1.00 26.33
C GLY A 56 22.27 -0.54 26.86
N LEU A 57 22.46 -0.49 28.18
CA LEU A 57 23.67 0.10 28.79
C LEU A 57 24.83 -0.89 28.93
N ALA A 58 24.61 -2.20 28.78
CA ALA A 58 25.65 -3.22 28.85
C ALA A 58 25.27 -4.42 27.99
N VAL A 59 26.07 -4.71 26.96
CA VAL A 59 25.96 -5.96 26.18
C VAL A 59 26.77 -7.03 26.90
N SER A 60 26.13 -8.08 27.38
CA SER A 60 26.86 -9.21 27.99
C SER A 60 27.71 -9.94 26.95
N ARG A 61 28.77 -10.63 27.37
CA ARG A 61 29.61 -11.42 26.43
C ARG A 61 28.78 -12.46 25.66
N ILE A 62 27.79 -13.03 26.34
CA ILE A 62 26.85 -13.99 25.76
C ILE A 62 26.00 -13.30 24.68
N GLU A 63 25.45 -12.11 24.96
CA GLU A 63 24.71 -11.31 23.96
C GLU A 63 25.57 -10.93 22.75
N PHE A 64 26.84 -10.60 22.97
CA PHE A 64 27.77 -10.28 21.87
C PHE A 64 28.02 -11.49 20.95
N GLU A 65 28.40 -12.64 21.52
CA GLU A 65 28.64 -13.88 20.77
C GLU A 65 27.35 -14.36 20.05
N MET A 66 26.19 -14.15 20.66
CA MET A 66 24.89 -14.46 20.06
C MET A 66 24.50 -13.50 18.92
N ASN A 67 24.76 -12.19 19.05
CA ASN A 67 24.51 -11.24 17.97
C ASN A 67 25.40 -11.51 16.75
N LEU A 68 26.63 -11.98 16.97
CA LEU A 68 27.48 -12.47 15.88
C LEU A 68 26.92 -13.74 15.22
N THR A 69 26.26 -14.61 15.99
CA THR A 69 25.61 -15.82 15.45
C THR A 69 24.34 -15.47 14.66
N LYS A 70 23.54 -14.49 15.11
CA LYS A 70 22.36 -13.95 14.38
C LYS A 70 22.72 -13.36 13.03
N ALA A 71 23.88 -12.72 12.90
CA ALA A 71 24.35 -12.19 11.61
C ALA A 71 24.59 -13.31 10.56
N ILE A 72 24.69 -14.58 11.02
CA ILE A 72 24.88 -15.77 10.18
C ILE A 72 23.55 -16.46 9.85
N ASP A 73 22.46 -16.17 10.58
CA ASP A 73 21.10 -16.65 10.28
C ASP A 73 20.52 -15.91 9.07
N SER A 74 21.09 -16.17 7.89
CA SER A 74 20.58 -15.67 6.61
C SER A 74 19.33 -16.40 6.14
N VAL A 75 18.97 -17.51 6.79
CA VAL A 75 17.85 -18.38 6.42
C VAL A 75 16.71 -18.21 7.40
N VAL A 76 15.51 -18.03 6.86
CA VAL A 76 14.28 -17.86 7.61
C VAL A 76 13.92 -19.15 8.33
N GLY A 77 13.57 -19.05 9.62
CA GLY A 77 12.99 -20.17 10.37
C GLY A 77 13.95 -21.34 10.62
N SER A 78 15.27 -21.13 10.58
CA SER A 78 16.29 -22.16 10.86
C SER A 78 16.10 -22.87 12.21
N ASN A 79 15.47 -22.17 13.17
CA ASN A 79 15.21 -22.66 14.53
C ASN A 79 13.84 -23.36 14.70
N LEU A 80 12.98 -23.33 13.68
CA LEU A 80 11.65 -23.94 13.73
C LEU A 80 11.73 -25.47 13.56
N LYS A 81 10.87 -26.18 14.28
CA LYS A 81 10.70 -27.63 14.10
C LYS A 81 9.75 -27.91 12.95
N ASN A 82 9.88 -29.09 12.34
CA ASN A 82 9.00 -29.53 11.23
C ASN A 82 7.50 -29.49 11.60
N GLU A 83 7.14 -29.82 12.84
CA GLU A 83 5.75 -29.74 13.32
C GLU A 83 5.23 -28.30 13.31
N GLU A 84 6.06 -27.33 13.70
CA GLU A 84 5.68 -25.92 13.77
C GLU A 84 5.62 -25.28 12.38
N ILE A 85 6.48 -25.74 11.46
CA ILE A 85 6.40 -25.39 10.04
C ILE A 85 5.07 -25.90 9.47
N ALA A 86 4.70 -27.15 9.77
CA ALA A 86 3.43 -27.72 9.32
C ALA A 86 2.21 -26.96 9.87
N ASP A 87 2.26 -26.52 11.13
CA ASP A 87 1.21 -25.66 11.71
C ASP A 87 1.10 -24.32 10.97
N ILE A 88 2.24 -23.68 10.67
CA ILE A 88 2.29 -22.42 9.92
C ILE A 88 1.69 -22.61 8.52
N GLU A 89 2.12 -23.65 7.80
CA GLU A 89 1.61 -23.98 6.46
C GLU A 89 0.12 -24.28 6.47
N MET A 90 -0.37 -25.06 7.43
CA MET A 90 -1.78 -25.39 7.56
C MET A 90 -2.64 -24.14 7.73
N LEU A 91 -2.26 -23.24 8.63
CA LEU A 91 -2.99 -22.00 8.88
C LEU A 91 -2.93 -21.03 7.69
N ASN A 92 -1.77 -20.92 7.04
CA ASN A 92 -1.64 -20.12 5.82
C ASN A 92 -2.55 -20.63 4.72
N ASN A 93 -2.56 -21.95 4.47
CA ASN A 93 -3.37 -22.56 3.43
C ASN A 93 -4.86 -22.36 3.70
N TYR A 94 -5.29 -22.49 4.96
CA TYR A 94 -6.66 -22.15 5.36
C TYR A 94 -7.00 -20.69 5.03
N PHE A 95 -6.15 -19.75 5.41
CA PHE A 95 -6.37 -18.32 5.17
C PHE A 95 -6.38 -17.98 3.67
N LEU A 96 -5.42 -18.49 2.91
CA LEU A 96 -5.32 -18.30 1.46
C LEU A 96 -6.53 -18.87 0.71
N HIS A 97 -6.99 -20.08 1.05
CA HIS A 97 -8.18 -20.67 0.43
C HIS A 97 -9.45 -19.84 0.66
N ARG A 98 -9.65 -19.33 1.88
CA ARG A 98 -10.79 -18.42 2.16
C ARG A 98 -10.65 -17.09 1.43
N LEU A 99 -9.43 -16.54 1.34
CA LEU A 99 -9.17 -15.32 0.57
C LEU A 99 -9.51 -15.51 -0.91
N GLU A 100 -9.09 -16.63 -1.52
CA GLU A 100 -9.42 -16.97 -2.91
C GLU A 100 -10.93 -17.12 -3.11
N SER A 101 -11.61 -17.89 -2.25
CA SER A 101 -13.07 -18.05 -2.28
C SER A 101 -13.80 -16.69 -2.19
N THR A 102 -13.27 -15.77 -1.39
CA THR A 102 -13.82 -14.41 -1.26
C THR A 102 -13.60 -13.57 -2.53
N LYS A 103 -12.43 -13.69 -3.16
CA LYS A 103 -12.12 -13.01 -4.43
C LYS A 103 -13.04 -13.49 -5.55
N GLU A 104 -13.30 -14.80 -5.64
CA GLU A 104 -14.16 -15.39 -6.69
C GLU A 104 -15.61 -14.92 -6.61
N GLN A 105 -16.14 -14.68 -5.42
CA GLN A 105 -17.51 -14.17 -5.23
C GLN A 105 -17.65 -12.65 -5.42
N GLY A 106 -16.63 -12.00 -5.99
CA GLY A 106 -16.64 -10.57 -6.28
C GLY A 106 -16.17 -9.68 -5.12
N GLY A 107 -15.43 -10.27 -4.15
CA GLY A 107 -14.78 -9.66 -2.99
C GLY A 107 -14.85 -8.14 -2.90
N ALA A 108 -15.97 -7.62 -2.38
CA ALA A 108 -16.19 -6.19 -2.20
C ALA A 108 -15.41 -5.60 -1.01
N LEU A 109 -14.56 -6.40 -0.35
CA LEU A 109 -13.80 -5.98 0.81
C LEU A 109 -12.72 -4.97 0.41
N LYS A 110 -12.67 -3.82 1.09
CA LYS A 110 -11.73 -2.74 0.80
C LYS A 110 -10.28 -3.22 0.84
N VAL A 111 -9.93 -4.07 1.80
CA VAL A 111 -8.59 -4.67 1.89
C VAL A 111 -8.21 -5.51 0.66
N LEU A 112 -9.12 -6.35 0.16
CA LEU A 112 -8.88 -7.17 -1.04
C LEU A 112 -8.79 -6.30 -2.30
N GLN A 113 -9.65 -5.28 -2.39
CA GLN A 113 -9.59 -4.29 -3.46
C GLN A 113 -8.25 -3.56 -3.45
N LEU A 114 -7.74 -3.19 -2.27
CA LEU A 114 -6.46 -2.50 -2.12
C LEU A 114 -5.29 -3.40 -2.56
N MET A 115 -5.27 -4.66 -2.12
CA MET A 115 -4.27 -5.64 -2.53
C MET A 115 -4.27 -5.81 -4.06
N SER A 116 -5.44 -5.94 -4.67
CA SER A 116 -5.58 -6.08 -6.13
C SER A 116 -5.15 -4.81 -6.88
N LYS A 117 -5.56 -3.63 -6.40
CA LYS A 117 -5.21 -2.32 -6.97
C LYS A 117 -3.71 -2.09 -7.05
N PHE A 118 -2.97 -2.45 -6.00
CA PHE A 118 -1.52 -2.34 -5.94
C PHE A 118 -0.77 -3.60 -6.42
N SER A 119 -1.50 -4.61 -6.91
CA SER A 119 -0.94 -5.90 -7.36
C SER A 119 -0.02 -6.54 -6.31
N LEU A 120 -0.44 -6.50 -5.05
CA LEU A 120 0.31 -7.08 -3.94
C LEU A 120 0.28 -8.61 -4.03
N ASP A 121 1.46 -9.21 -3.90
CA ASP A 121 1.62 -10.64 -3.68
C ASP A 121 1.34 -11.01 -2.22
N ASP A 122 1.50 -12.29 -1.88
CA ASP A 122 1.15 -12.81 -0.56
C ASP A 122 2.00 -12.16 0.55
N PHE A 123 3.30 -11.95 0.32
CA PHE A 123 4.17 -11.31 1.30
C PHE A 123 3.79 -9.84 1.51
N SER A 124 3.64 -9.07 0.43
CA SER A 124 3.26 -7.65 0.52
C SER A 124 1.85 -7.49 1.10
N GLY A 125 0.95 -8.41 0.76
CA GLY A 125 -0.39 -8.50 1.31
C GLY A 125 -0.38 -8.73 2.82
N ASN A 126 0.41 -9.68 3.31
CA ASN A 126 0.59 -9.92 4.75
C ASN A 126 1.21 -8.71 5.46
N CYS A 127 2.15 -8.00 4.83
CA CYS A 127 2.71 -6.76 5.37
C CYS A 127 1.65 -5.65 5.53
N LEU A 128 0.77 -5.48 4.53
CA LEU A 128 -0.37 -4.56 4.59
C LEU A 128 -1.31 -4.94 5.74
N LEU A 129 -1.68 -6.22 5.84
CA LEU A 129 -2.57 -6.72 6.90
C LEU A 129 -1.94 -6.57 8.29
N LEU A 130 -0.63 -6.79 8.43
CA LEU A 130 0.11 -6.57 9.68
C LEU A 130 0.08 -5.11 10.09
N ALA A 131 0.44 -4.20 9.18
CA ALA A 131 0.42 -2.76 9.45
C ALA A 131 -0.99 -2.29 9.85
N PHE A 132 -2.02 -2.83 9.19
CA PHE A 132 -3.42 -2.56 9.56
C PHE A 132 -3.77 -3.11 10.95
N ALA A 133 -3.45 -4.38 11.23
CA ALA A 133 -3.77 -5.03 12.49
C ALA A 133 -3.18 -4.31 13.71
N VAL A 134 -1.94 -3.84 13.62
CA VAL A 134 -1.25 -3.12 14.70
C VAL A 134 -1.88 -1.75 14.98
N GLN A 135 -2.44 -1.11 13.97
CA GLN A 135 -3.17 0.16 14.15
C GLN A 135 -4.60 -0.04 14.65
N LEU A 136 -5.16 -1.26 14.55
CA LEU A 136 -6.49 -1.60 15.05
C LEU A 136 -6.47 -2.03 16.53
N ASP A 137 -5.47 -2.80 16.97
CA ASP A 137 -5.42 -3.36 18.32
C ASP A 137 -4.10 -3.05 19.05
N LYS A 138 -4.23 -2.33 20.17
CA LYS A 138 -3.11 -1.94 21.04
C LYS A 138 -2.39 -3.12 21.70
N LYS A 139 -2.96 -4.33 21.71
CA LYS A 139 -2.27 -5.52 22.24
C LYS A 139 -0.91 -5.71 21.55
N TYR A 140 -0.84 -5.41 20.26
CA TYR A 140 0.35 -5.57 19.45
C TYR A 140 1.48 -4.59 19.81
N GLU A 141 1.16 -3.38 20.30
CA GLU A 141 2.19 -2.41 20.70
C GLU A 141 3.14 -3.00 21.75
N LYS A 142 2.59 -3.70 22.75
CA LYS A 142 3.37 -4.32 23.83
C LYS A 142 4.16 -5.53 23.33
N LEU A 143 3.56 -6.33 22.46
CA LEU A 143 4.21 -7.51 21.90
C LEU A 143 5.41 -7.12 21.03
N PHE A 144 5.25 -6.12 20.16
CA PHE A 144 6.34 -5.66 19.30
C PHE A 144 7.43 -4.91 20.06
N ALA A 145 7.09 -4.11 21.07
CA ALA A 145 8.09 -3.50 21.95
C ALA A 145 8.94 -4.55 22.67
N TYR A 146 8.31 -5.65 23.10
CA TYR A 146 9.02 -6.78 23.70
C TYR A 146 9.89 -7.53 22.69
N LEU A 147 9.33 -7.88 21.53
CA LEU A 147 10.04 -8.65 20.49
C LEU A 147 11.20 -7.89 19.84
N GLN A 148 11.15 -6.56 19.84
CA GLN A 148 12.22 -5.70 19.32
C GLN A 148 13.20 -5.24 20.40
N ASP A 149 12.99 -5.69 21.65
CA ASP A 149 13.81 -5.34 22.81
C ASP A 149 13.96 -3.82 23.02
N ASP A 150 12.90 -3.07 22.70
CA ASP A 150 12.91 -1.62 22.78
C ASP A 150 11.50 -1.11 23.06
N ILE A 151 11.31 -0.59 24.28
CA ILE A 151 10.03 -0.08 24.76
C ILE A 151 9.51 1.08 23.90
N THR A 152 10.40 1.76 23.18
CA THR A 152 10.04 2.86 22.27
C THR A 152 9.57 2.36 20.90
N LYS A 153 9.93 1.14 20.50
CA LYS A 153 9.55 0.52 19.20
C LYS A 153 8.24 -0.25 19.29
N LYS A 154 7.13 0.47 19.22
CA LYS A 154 5.78 -0.10 19.32
C LYS A 154 5.21 -0.66 18.02
N LEU A 155 5.83 -0.31 16.88
CA LEU A 155 5.39 -0.74 15.56
C LEU A 155 6.32 -1.84 15.05
N PRO A 156 5.80 -2.83 14.30
CA PRO A 156 6.64 -3.82 13.64
C PRO A 156 7.54 -3.14 12.61
N THR A 157 8.70 -3.72 12.39
CA THR A 157 9.67 -3.27 11.39
C THR A 157 9.72 -4.22 10.19
N ALA A 158 10.37 -3.81 9.10
CA ALA A 158 10.63 -4.67 7.95
C ALA A 158 11.32 -5.98 8.36
N GLU A 159 12.27 -5.93 9.29
CA GLU A 159 12.89 -7.14 9.86
C GLU A 159 11.85 -8.06 10.51
N THR A 160 10.95 -7.49 11.28
CA THR A 160 9.88 -8.22 11.97
C THR A 160 8.92 -8.86 10.95
N ALA A 161 8.54 -8.12 9.91
CA ALA A 161 7.67 -8.61 8.85
C ALA A 161 8.31 -9.79 8.07
N ILE A 162 9.61 -9.68 7.75
CA ILE A 162 10.35 -10.76 7.09
C ILE A 162 10.38 -12.00 7.98
N LYS A 163 10.73 -11.87 9.26
CA LYS A 163 10.74 -13.01 10.20
C LYS A 163 9.36 -13.64 10.38
N LEU A 164 8.30 -12.84 10.30
CA LEU A 164 6.94 -13.32 10.47
C LEU A 164 6.39 -14.00 9.24
N PHE A 165 6.66 -13.50 8.02
CA PHE A 165 5.91 -13.94 6.83
C PHE A 165 6.76 -14.53 5.71
N ALA A 166 8.09 -14.43 5.77
CA ALA A 166 8.92 -15.11 4.80
C ALA A 166 8.78 -16.64 4.93
N ILE A 167 8.98 -17.34 3.81
CA ILE A 167 8.83 -18.79 3.75
C ILE A 167 10.00 -19.44 4.52
N PRO A 168 9.73 -20.35 5.47
CA PRO A 168 10.79 -21.08 6.16
C PRO A 168 11.73 -21.78 5.17
N GLY A 169 13.04 -21.62 5.36
CA GLY A 169 14.08 -22.16 4.48
C GLY A 169 14.57 -21.23 3.37
N GLU A 170 13.88 -20.11 3.10
CA GLU A 170 14.35 -19.10 2.15
C GLU A 170 15.37 -18.13 2.75
N VAL A 171 16.06 -17.39 1.89
CA VAL A 171 17.08 -16.43 2.28
C VAL A 171 16.43 -15.08 2.60
N ILE A 172 16.72 -14.52 3.78
CA ILE A 172 16.18 -13.24 4.26
C ILE A 172 16.44 -12.09 3.27
N ALA A 173 17.60 -12.10 2.61
CA ALA A 173 18.02 -11.05 1.68
C ALA A 173 17.10 -10.93 0.45
N ASP A 174 16.44 -12.02 0.03
CA ASP A 174 15.53 -12.01 -1.12
C ASP A 174 14.29 -11.13 -0.85
N TYR A 175 13.94 -10.95 0.43
CA TYR A 175 12.82 -10.13 0.86
C TYR A 175 13.15 -8.63 0.98
N PHE A 176 14.40 -8.21 0.82
CA PHE A 176 14.75 -6.78 0.88
C PHE A 176 14.13 -5.98 -0.26
N CYS A 177 13.86 -6.63 -1.40
CA CYS A 177 13.25 -5.97 -2.55
C CYS A 177 11.88 -5.34 -2.21
N TYR A 178 11.10 -5.95 -1.30
CA TYR A 178 9.80 -5.47 -0.82
C TYR A 178 9.86 -4.18 0.01
N PHE A 179 11.03 -3.79 0.48
CA PHE A 179 11.23 -2.60 1.31
C PHE A 179 12.15 -1.57 0.66
N THR A 180 12.34 -1.67 -0.66
CA THR A 180 13.02 -0.64 -1.46
C THR A 180 12.08 0.52 -1.76
N SER A 181 12.64 1.68 -2.13
CA SER A 181 11.86 2.89 -2.51
C SER A 181 10.88 2.68 -3.67
N ASN A 182 11.12 1.65 -4.50
CA ASN A 182 10.27 1.32 -5.65
C ASN A 182 9.17 0.29 -5.33
N SER A 183 9.22 -0.33 -4.14
CA SER A 183 8.19 -1.27 -3.70
C SER A 183 6.84 -0.55 -3.47
N PRO A 184 5.70 -1.18 -3.77
CA PRO A 184 4.39 -0.59 -3.51
C PRO A 184 4.18 -0.32 -2.01
N LEU A 185 4.76 -1.14 -1.14
CA LEU A 185 4.73 -0.96 0.32
C LEU A 185 5.30 0.40 0.71
N VAL A 186 6.57 0.67 0.38
CA VAL A 186 7.25 1.92 0.77
C VAL A 186 6.70 3.12 0.01
N LYS A 187 6.41 2.94 -1.29
CA LYS A 187 6.04 4.04 -2.18
C LYS A 187 4.64 4.61 -1.90
N PHE A 188 3.67 3.75 -1.58
CA PHE A 188 2.26 4.14 -1.49
C PHE A 188 1.58 3.82 -0.16
N LEU A 189 1.94 2.69 0.47
CA LEU A 189 1.15 2.14 1.57
C LEU A 189 1.67 2.57 2.94
N LEU A 190 2.99 2.55 3.12
CA LEU A 190 3.66 2.83 4.37
C LEU A 190 3.99 4.31 4.50
N ASP A 191 3.90 4.79 5.73
CA ASP A 191 4.29 6.13 6.14
C ASP A 191 5.79 6.17 6.44
N MET A 192 6.53 6.93 5.64
CA MET A 192 7.97 7.04 5.74
C MET A 192 8.31 8.27 6.57
N ASP A 193 8.13 8.16 7.88
CA ASP A 193 8.49 9.19 8.87
C ASP A 193 10.02 9.27 9.01
N GLY A 194 10.74 9.76 7.99
CA GLY A 194 12.10 10.36 8.02
C GLY A 194 13.27 9.70 8.76
N GLU A 195 13.11 8.52 9.36
CA GLU A 195 13.98 8.01 10.44
C GLU A 195 14.51 6.58 10.20
N ALA A 196 14.36 6.03 9.00
CA ALA A 196 14.89 4.69 8.70
C ALA A 196 16.33 4.80 8.16
N ASP A 197 17.32 4.71 9.06
CA ASP A 197 18.75 4.64 8.68
C ASP A 197 19.08 3.34 7.92
N THR A 198 18.23 2.31 8.03
CA THR A 198 18.41 1.00 7.40
C THR A 198 17.08 0.43 6.88
N ILE A 199 17.14 -0.45 5.88
CA ILE A 199 15.98 -1.16 5.33
C ILE A 199 15.23 -1.92 6.43
N PHE A 200 15.97 -2.60 7.31
CA PHE A 200 15.40 -3.34 8.43
C PHE A 200 14.64 -2.47 9.43
N GLY A 201 15.03 -1.21 9.58
CA GLY A 201 14.42 -0.25 10.51
C GLY A 201 13.14 0.41 9.97
N ILE A 202 12.73 0.13 8.72
CA ILE A 202 11.50 0.69 8.16
C ILE A 202 10.31 0.21 8.99
N LYS A 203 9.58 1.15 9.58
CA LYS A 203 8.42 0.89 10.43
C LYS A 203 7.21 0.58 9.54
N LEU A 204 6.48 -0.49 9.84
CA LEU A 204 5.23 -0.83 9.15
C LEU A 204 4.07 -0.05 9.77
N ARG A 205 3.97 1.21 9.35
CA ARG A 205 2.84 2.10 9.66
C ARG A 205 2.13 2.44 8.36
N LEU A 206 0.82 2.24 8.28
CA LEU A 206 0.04 2.70 7.14
C LEU A 206 -0.08 4.22 7.14
N ARG A 207 -0.02 4.81 5.95
CA ARG A 207 -0.38 6.21 5.75
C ARG A 207 -1.83 6.43 6.18
N GLU A 208 -2.09 7.61 6.74
CA GLU A 208 -3.42 8.00 7.22
C GLU A 208 -4.50 7.79 6.15
N ARG A 209 -4.22 8.18 4.90
CA ARG A 209 -5.15 8.00 3.80
C ARG A 209 -5.50 6.53 3.49
N ILE A 210 -4.52 5.63 3.62
CA ILE A 210 -4.75 4.19 3.41
C ILE A 210 -5.61 3.64 4.55
N MET A 211 -5.36 4.10 5.78
CA MET A 211 -6.19 3.77 6.93
C MET A 211 -7.64 4.24 6.72
N ASP A 212 -7.85 5.47 6.28
CA ASP A 212 -9.18 6.03 5.97
C ASP A 212 -9.91 5.18 4.93
N TYR A 213 -9.24 4.81 3.83
CA TYR A 213 -9.82 3.96 2.80
C TYR A 213 -10.23 2.58 3.34
N LEU A 214 -9.38 1.96 4.16
CA LEU A 214 -9.69 0.66 4.78
C LEU A 214 -10.83 0.75 5.79
N LEU A 215 -10.98 1.88 6.48
CA LEU A 215 -12.10 2.14 7.39
C LEU A 215 -13.39 2.57 6.67
N GLY A 216 -13.32 2.87 5.36
CA GLY A 216 -14.47 3.29 4.55
C GLY A 216 -14.72 4.81 4.54
N ASN A 217 -13.77 5.61 5.02
CA ASN A 217 -13.85 7.08 5.04
C ASN A 217 -13.33 7.68 3.72
N ASP A 218 -14.01 7.38 2.61
CA ASP A 218 -13.51 7.71 1.26
C ASP A 218 -13.64 9.21 0.89
N ASP A 219 -14.52 9.98 1.55
CA ASP A 219 -15.12 11.18 0.96
C ASP A 219 -14.48 12.53 1.32
N ASP A 220 -13.68 12.68 2.38
CA ASP A 220 -13.37 14.02 2.92
C ASP A 220 -11.89 14.46 2.93
N SER A 221 -10.90 13.61 2.63
CA SER A 221 -9.48 13.91 2.87
C SER A 221 -8.61 14.25 1.63
N LEU A 222 -9.21 14.52 0.47
CA LEU A 222 -8.48 14.96 -0.75
C LEU A 222 -8.01 16.44 -0.68
N GLY A 223 -7.69 16.92 0.51
CA GLY A 223 -7.44 18.31 0.88
C GLY A 223 -5.99 18.78 0.73
N GLN A 224 -5.22 18.23 -0.20
CA GLN A 224 -3.99 18.91 -0.61
C GLN A 224 -4.36 19.85 -1.75
N GLY A 225 -4.34 21.16 -1.52
CA GLY A 225 -4.93 22.22 -2.37
C GLY A 225 -4.49 22.28 -3.85
N TYR A 226 -3.76 21.29 -4.35
CA TYR A 226 -3.44 21.03 -5.74
C TYR A 226 -4.24 19.89 -6.38
N VAL A 227 -5.07 19.12 -5.63
CA VAL A 227 -5.94 18.05 -6.15
C VAL A 227 -7.42 18.40 -5.92
N GLU A 228 -8.23 18.26 -6.97
CA GLU A 228 -9.69 18.35 -6.91
C GLU A 228 -10.29 17.05 -7.46
N LEU A 229 -11.05 16.32 -6.63
CA LEU A 229 -11.81 15.16 -7.09
C LEU A 229 -13.13 15.62 -7.70
N PHE A 230 -13.33 15.20 -8.94
CA PHE A 230 -14.57 15.35 -9.66
C PHE A 230 -15.32 14.02 -9.70
N ASP A 231 -16.56 14.01 -9.21
CA ASP A 231 -17.47 12.85 -9.23
C ASP A 231 -18.71 13.14 -10.08
N GLU A 232 -19.40 12.08 -10.51
CA GLU A 232 -20.59 12.15 -11.37
C GLU A 232 -21.76 12.93 -10.73
N ASN A 233 -21.76 13.01 -9.40
CA ASN A 233 -22.79 13.66 -8.60
C ASN A 233 -22.62 15.19 -8.50
N GLN A 234 -21.49 15.74 -8.94
CA GLN A 234 -21.30 17.19 -8.95
C GLN A 234 -22.11 17.86 -10.06
N GLU A 235 -22.74 18.99 -9.74
CA GLU A 235 -23.50 19.78 -10.70
C GLU A 235 -22.59 20.27 -11.83
N LEU A 236 -22.95 19.92 -13.07
CA LEU A 236 -22.37 20.49 -14.28
C LEU A 236 -23.48 21.04 -15.15
N HIS A 237 -23.26 22.26 -15.63
CA HIS A 237 -24.07 22.83 -16.69
C HIS A 237 -23.98 21.98 -17.96
N ASP A 238 -25.08 21.91 -18.70
CA ASP A 238 -25.15 21.15 -19.94
C ASP A 238 -24.22 21.72 -21.01
N VAL A 239 -23.64 20.83 -21.82
CA VAL A 239 -22.87 21.24 -23.00
C VAL A 239 -23.85 21.72 -24.07
N TYR A 240 -23.95 23.03 -24.26
CA TYR A 240 -24.80 23.62 -25.30
C TYR A 240 -24.33 23.29 -26.73
N VAL A 241 -23.05 22.95 -26.91
CA VAL A 241 -22.49 22.57 -28.22
C VAL A 241 -21.77 21.22 -28.12
N LYS A 242 -22.37 20.16 -28.67
CA LYS A 242 -21.75 18.84 -28.81
C LYS A 242 -20.72 18.85 -29.95
N ASP A 243 -19.68 19.64 -29.79
CA ASP A 243 -18.65 19.87 -30.81
C ASP A 243 -17.73 18.66 -31.02
N PHE A 244 -16.96 18.72 -32.11
CA PHE A 244 -15.93 17.76 -32.51
C PHE A 244 -14.96 17.33 -31.38
N PRO A 245 -14.46 18.22 -30.49
CA PRO A 245 -13.56 17.84 -29.40
C PRO A 245 -14.25 16.94 -28.37
N PHE A 246 -15.52 17.18 -28.06
CA PHE A 246 -16.29 16.33 -27.15
C PHE A 246 -16.44 14.92 -27.72
N ARG A 247 -16.69 14.79 -29.02
CA ARG A 247 -16.80 13.47 -29.69
C ARG A 247 -15.47 12.73 -29.71
N ILE A 248 -14.35 13.41 -29.96
CA ILE A 248 -13.02 12.78 -29.93
C ILE A 248 -12.68 12.30 -28.52
N ILE A 249 -12.80 13.16 -27.51
CA ILE A 249 -12.49 12.79 -26.13
C ILE A 249 -13.37 11.60 -25.71
N THR A 250 -14.66 11.63 -26.06
CA THR A 250 -15.56 10.50 -25.79
C THR A 250 -15.09 9.23 -26.50
N SER A 251 -14.74 9.31 -27.79
CA SER A 251 -14.30 8.15 -28.56
C SER A 251 -12.97 7.56 -28.09
N VAL A 252 -12.01 8.40 -27.66
CA VAL A 252 -10.74 7.95 -27.08
C VAL A 252 -11.00 7.28 -25.73
N THR A 253 -11.93 7.84 -24.95
CA THR A 253 -12.36 7.25 -23.67
C THR A 253 -13.17 5.96 -23.84
N ASP A 254 -13.86 5.81 -24.98
CA ASP A 254 -14.57 4.59 -25.37
C ASP A 254 -13.59 3.49 -25.81
N ALA A 255 -12.57 3.85 -26.60
CA ALA A 255 -11.57 2.92 -27.14
C ALA A 255 -10.61 2.37 -26.08
N SER A 256 -10.25 3.16 -25.06
CA SER A 256 -9.38 2.71 -23.97
C SER A 256 -10.08 1.74 -22.99
N ASN A 257 -11.41 1.59 -23.10
CA ASN A 257 -12.23 0.77 -22.20
C ASN A 257 -12.75 -0.53 -22.85
N THR A 258 -12.49 -0.76 -24.14
CA THR A 258 -12.78 -2.09 -24.70
C THR A 258 -11.91 -3.10 -23.99
N GLU A 259 -12.52 -4.17 -23.46
CA GLU A 259 -11.87 -5.24 -22.67
C GLU A 259 -10.67 -5.93 -23.37
N ASN A 260 -10.42 -5.60 -24.64
CA ASN A 260 -9.32 -6.05 -25.49
C ASN A 260 -8.26 -4.99 -25.82
N ALA A 261 -8.38 -3.74 -25.34
CA ALA A 261 -7.28 -2.78 -25.41
C ALA A 261 -6.20 -3.24 -24.42
N HIS A 262 -4.96 -3.39 -24.90
CA HIS A 262 -3.80 -3.84 -24.14
C HIS A 262 -3.88 -3.33 -22.68
N LYS A 263 -4.12 -4.24 -21.73
CA LYS A 263 -4.40 -3.95 -20.30
C LYS A 263 -3.31 -3.12 -19.59
N ASP A 264 -2.19 -2.88 -20.27
CA ASP A 264 -0.99 -2.23 -19.76
C ASP A 264 -0.63 -0.91 -20.47
N GLU A 265 -1.45 -0.43 -21.41
CA GLU A 265 -1.14 0.83 -22.13
C GLU A 265 -1.82 2.04 -21.49
N THR A 266 -1.00 2.98 -21.00
CA THR A 266 -1.43 4.31 -20.57
C THR A 266 -1.63 5.21 -21.79
N VAL A 267 -2.83 5.78 -21.97
CA VAL A 267 -3.12 6.70 -23.07
C VAL A 267 -3.06 8.15 -22.58
N LEU A 268 -2.11 8.91 -23.13
CA LEU A 268 -1.96 10.34 -22.87
C LEU A 268 -2.76 11.16 -23.88
N VAL A 269 -3.70 11.98 -23.38
CA VAL A 269 -4.55 12.84 -24.20
C VAL A 269 -4.21 14.31 -23.93
N PHE A 270 -3.55 14.94 -24.89
CA PHE A 270 -3.23 16.36 -24.85
C PHE A 270 -4.37 17.18 -25.45
N ILE A 271 -4.96 18.07 -24.64
CA ILE A 271 -6.02 18.99 -25.05
C ILE A 271 -5.46 20.40 -25.00
N THR A 272 -5.22 20.98 -26.18
CA THR A 272 -4.71 22.34 -26.34
C THR A 272 -5.80 23.28 -26.84
N GLY A 273 -5.78 24.53 -26.39
CA GLY A 273 -6.78 25.52 -26.80
C GLY A 273 -6.52 26.91 -26.23
N ARG A 274 -7.32 27.90 -26.63
CA ARG A 274 -7.24 29.24 -26.01
C ARG A 274 -7.76 29.19 -24.57
N LYS A 275 -7.26 30.07 -23.71
CA LYS A 275 -7.78 30.25 -22.35
C LYS A 275 -9.30 30.54 -22.40
N GLY A 276 -10.08 29.77 -21.64
CA GLY A 276 -11.55 29.86 -21.63
C GLY A 276 -12.28 28.99 -22.67
N SER A 277 -11.57 28.17 -23.44
CA SER A 277 -12.17 27.22 -24.42
C SER A 277 -12.93 26.03 -23.79
N GLY A 278 -13.08 25.97 -22.47
CA GLY A 278 -13.84 24.91 -21.81
C GLY A 278 -13.14 23.53 -21.78
N ARG A 279 -11.80 23.47 -21.88
CA ARG A 279 -11.02 22.21 -21.89
C ARG A 279 -11.35 21.31 -20.69
N THR A 280 -11.24 21.85 -19.47
CA THR A 280 -11.59 21.16 -18.23
C THR A 280 -13.06 20.75 -18.20
N PHE A 281 -13.94 21.59 -18.74
CA PHE A 281 -15.38 21.32 -18.82
C PHE A 281 -15.69 20.13 -19.75
N HIS A 282 -15.00 20.02 -20.89
CA HIS A 282 -15.13 18.87 -21.78
C HIS A 282 -14.61 17.57 -21.15
N VAL A 283 -13.52 17.62 -20.39
CA VAL A 283 -13.02 16.46 -19.62
C VAL A 283 -14.03 16.05 -18.56
N LYS A 284 -14.54 16.99 -17.74
CA LYS A 284 -15.57 16.71 -16.72
C LYS A 284 -16.81 16.03 -17.33
N HIS A 285 -17.27 16.49 -18.49
CA HIS A 285 -18.41 15.87 -19.21
C HIS A 285 -18.10 14.47 -19.77
N ALA A 286 -16.91 14.24 -20.33
CA ALA A 286 -16.51 12.92 -20.82
C ALA A 286 -16.42 11.90 -19.68
N VAL A 287 -15.88 12.31 -18.54
CA VAL A 287 -15.76 11.52 -17.32
C VAL A 287 -17.14 11.18 -16.74
N ARG A 288 -18.03 12.19 -16.61
CA ARG A 288 -19.40 12.02 -16.10
C ARG A 288 -20.20 11.01 -16.93
N ARG A 289 -20.07 11.03 -18.26
CA ARG A 289 -20.75 10.06 -19.14
C ARG A 289 -20.34 8.62 -18.86
N LYS A 290 -19.11 8.41 -18.37
CA LYS A 290 -18.57 7.09 -18.05
C LYS A 290 -18.83 6.63 -16.62
N LYS A 291 -19.51 7.44 -15.80
CA LYS A 291 -19.71 7.16 -14.36
C LYS A 291 -18.41 6.82 -13.65
N ARG A 292 -17.35 7.56 -14.01
CA ARG A 292 -16.01 7.44 -13.44
C ARG A 292 -15.68 8.73 -12.71
N ARG A 293 -14.72 8.64 -11.79
CA ARG A 293 -14.15 9.80 -11.09
C ARG A 293 -12.96 10.34 -11.88
N CYS A 294 -12.62 11.62 -11.68
CA CYS A 294 -11.40 12.19 -12.23
C CYS A 294 -10.74 13.13 -11.22
N LEU A 295 -9.43 13.00 -11.07
CA LEU A 295 -8.60 13.85 -10.24
C LEU A 295 -8.01 14.96 -11.10
N PHE A 296 -8.43 16.19 -10.84
CA PHE A 296 -7.88 17.39 -11.45
C PHE A 296 -6.71 17.89 -10.63
N ILE A 297 -5.52 17.89 -11.23
CA ILE A 297 -4.28 18.32 -10.59
C ILE A 297 -3.90 19.68 -11.13
N ASN A 298 -3.76 20.66 -10.26
CA ASN A 298 -3.30 22.00 -10.63
C ASN A 298 -1.76 22.02 -10.64
N ALA A 299 -1.18 22.07 -11.83
CA ALA A 299 0.28 22.05 -12.00
C ALA A 299 0.96 23.25 -11.33
N LYS A 300 0.30 24.41 -11.28
CA LYS A 300 0.84 25.60 -10.60
C LYS A 300 0.89 25.39 -9.08
N ALA A 301 -0.20 24.91 -8.50
CA ALA A 301 -0.27 24.63 -7.05
C ALA A 301 0.70 23.49 -6.63
N LEU A 302 0.91 22.51 -7.52
CA LEU A 302 1.89 21.45 -7.33
C LEU A 302 3.33 22.01 -7.18
N LEU A 303 3.68 23.04 -7.95
CA LEU A 303 4.99 23.69 -7.93
C LEU A 303 5.20 24.63 -6.72
N GLU A 304 4.15 25.31 -6.26
CA GLU A 304 4.21 26.24 -5.12
C GLU A 304 4.39 25.55 -3.74
N SER A 305 4.18 24.23 -3.70
CA SER A 305 4.28 23.42 -2.48
C SER A 305 5.73 23.11 -2.08
N HIS A 306 6.05 23.14 -0.77
CA HIS A 306 7.41 22.96 -0.23
C HIS A 306 7.97 21.51 -0.26
N ARG A 307 7.14 20.49 -0.53
CA ARG A 307 7.57 19.08 -0.63
C ARG A 307 8.21 18.75 -1.98
N ALA A 308 8.95 17.64 -2.06
CA ALA A 308 9.47 17.13 -3.32
C ALA A 308 8.33 16.80 -4.30
N ILE A 309 8.56 16.97 -5.60
CA ILE A 309 7.55 16.70 -6.63
C ILE A 309 7.25 15.20 -6.72
N GLU A 310 8.26 14.36 -6.55
CA GLU A 310 8.14 12.90 -6.61
C GLU A 310 7.16 12.37 -5.55
N GLU A 311 7.25 12.85 -4.31
CA GLU A 311 6.33 12.50 -3.22
C GLU A 311 4.89 12.89 -3.54
N LYS A 312 4.67 14.11 -4.05
CA LYS A 312 3.34 14.59 -4.44
C LYS A 312 2.74 13.76 -5.57
N ILE A 313 3.55 13.36 -6.55
CA ILE A 313 3.09 12.51 -7.65
C ILE A 313 2.72 11.13 -7.12
N ASN A 314 3.49 10.55 -6.20
CA ASN A 314 3.15 9.28 -5.57
C ASN A 314 1.82 9.37 -4.79
N GLU A 315 1.56 10.47 -4.10
CA GLU A 315 0.27 10.72 -3.43
C GLU A 315 -0.89 10.83 -4.42
N VAL A 316 -0.73 11.60 -5.51
CA VAL A 316 -1.74 11.74 -6.58
C VAL A 316 -2.06 10.39 -7.23
N ILE A 317 -1.03 9.58 -7.47
CA ILE A 317 -1.16 8.25 -8.05
C ILE A 317 -1.84 7.30 -7.06
N CYS A 318 -1.49 7.36 -5.78
CA CYS A 318 -2.19 6.62 -4.74
C CYS A 318 -3.69 6.96 -4.76
N GLU A 319 -4.04 8.24 -4.79
CA GLU A 319 -5.44 8.67 -4.84
C GLU A 319 -6.19 8.23 -6.10
N SER A 320 -5.53 8.22 -7.27
CA SER A 320 -6.17 7.73 -8.50
C SER A 320 -6.45 6.25 -8.45
N ILE A 321 -5.52 5.48 -7.88
CA ILE A 321 -5.68 4.06 -7.66
C ILE A 321 -6.83 3.81 -6.68
N LEU A 322 -6.89 4.50 -5.53
CA LEU A 322 -7.95 4.34 -4.54
C LEU A 322 -9.33 4.70 -5.12
N SER A 323 -9.45 5.89 -5.69
CA SER A 323 -10.70 6.42 -6.27
C SER A 323 -11.12 5.78 -7.60
N ASN A 324 -10.25 4.95 -8.20
CA ASN A 324 -10.46 4.34 -9.52
C ASN A 324 -10.76 5.39 -10.61
N GLY A 325 -10.09 6.54 -10.49
CA GLY A 325 -10.34 7.75 -11.25
C GLY A 325 -9.26 8.05 -12.28
N TYR A 326 -9.63 8.75 -13.35
CA TYR A 326 -8.68 9.25 -14.34
C TYR A 326 -7.89 10.44 -13.81
N LEU A 327 -6.68 10.66 -14.33
CA LEU A 327 -5.87 11.83 -13.99
C LEU A 327 -6.05 12.94 -15.01
N CYS A 328 -6.18 14.19 -14.56
CA CYS A 328 -6.20 15.36 -15.42
C CYS A 328 -5.28 16.46 -14.89
N PHE A 329 -4.15 16.69 -15.56
CA PHE A 329 -3.27 17.82 -15.26
C PHE A 329 -3.81 19.11 -15.89
N THR A 330 -3.90 20.17 -15.08
CA THR A 330 -4.40 21.49 -15.48
C THR A 330 -3.31 22.54 -15.35
N GLY A 331 -3.26 23.46 -16.33
CA GLY A 331 -2.27 24.53 -16.36
C GLY A 331 -0.85 24.02 -16.64
N PHE A 332 -0.73 22.99 -17.48
CA PHE A 332 0.56 22.34 -17.76
C PHE A 332 1.59 23.27 -18.43
N GLU A 333 1.15 24.39 -19.00
CA GLU A 333 2.01 25.43 -19.59
C GLU A 333 3.11 25.91 -18.63
N VAL A 334 2.80 26.01 -17.33
CA VAL A 334 3.75 26.49 -16.30
C VAL A 334 4.95 25.56 -16.13
N LEU A 335 4.78 24.27 -16.41
CA LEU A 335 5.86 23.28 -16.33
C LEU A 335 6.76 23.28 -17.57
N LEU A 336 6.33 23.91 -18.67
CA LEU A 336 7.09 23.99 -19.92
C LEU A 336 8.07 25.17 -19.95
N ASP A 337 8.01 26.07 -18.97
CA ASP A 337 8.95 27.19 -18.83
C ASP A 337 10.37 26.68 -18.52
N GLU A 338 11.39 27.25 -19.16
CA GLU A 338 12.80 26.84 -18.99
C GLU A 338 13.29 26.94 -17.53
N GLU A 339 12.69 27.81 -16.72
CA GLU A 339 12.99 27.92 -15.28
C GLU A 339 12.56 26.68 -14.48
N GLN A 340 11.54 25.95 -14.95
CA GLN A 340 10.95 24.79 -14.27
C GLN A 340 11.42 23.44 -14.85
N LYS A 341 12.44 23.45 -15.71
CA LYS A 341 12.93 22.25 -16.42
C LYS A 341 13.31 21.09 -15.50
N LYS A 342 13.88 21.37 -14.33
CA LYS A 342 14.21 20.34 -13.31
C LYS A 342 12.96 19.70 -12.72
N SER A 343 11.97 20.53 -12.37
CA SER A 343 10.67 20.11 -11.86
C SER A 343 9.90 19.28 -12.90
N TYR A 344 9.96 19.69 -14.16
CA TYR A 344 9.39 18.96 -15.29
C TYR A 344 10.05 17.59 -15.50
N SER A 345 11.39 17.53 -15.49
CA SER A 345 12.09 16.25 -15.61
C SER A 345 11.78 15.30 -14.45
N ALA A 346 11.69 15.82 -13.22
CA ALA A 346 11.34 15.01 -12.05
C ALA A 346 9.91 14.47 -12.15
N LEU A 347 8.95 15.29 -12.63
CA LEU A 347 7.58 14.87 -12.85
C LEU A 347 7.49 13.77 -13.92
N LEU A 348 8.19 13.92 -15.04
CA LEU A 348 8.21 12.89 -16.09
C LEU A 348 8.84 11.59 -15.60
N SER A 349 9.98 11.66 -14.91
CA SER A 349 10.62 10.48 -14.32
C SER A 349 9.66 9.78 -13.35
N ALA A 350 9.01 10.52 -12.46
CA ALA A 350 8.04 9.97 -11.52
C ALA A 350 6.83 9.32 -12.22
N LEU A 351 6.32 9.91 -13.30
CA LEU A 351 5.23 9.30 -14.08
C LEU A 351 5.68 8.00 -14.78
N ILE A 352 6.89 7.97 -15.33
CA ILE A 352 7.43 6.79 -16.01
C ILE A 352 7.69 5.66 -15.01
N GLU A 353 8.30 5.96 -13.87
CA GLU A 353 8.54 4.99 -12.80
C GLU A 353 7.24 4.40 -12.23
N ASN A 354 6.14 5.17 -12.31
CA ASN A 354 4.82 4.75 -11.85
C ASN A 354 3.91 4.24 -12.97
N ALA A 355 4.40 4.10 -14.21
CA ALA A 355 3.62 3.62 -15.34
C ALA A 355 2.82 2.32 -15.07
N PRO A 356 3.35 1.31 -14.33
CA PRO A 356 2.58 0.09 -14.03
C PRO A 356 1.29 0.34 -13.24
N TYR A 357 1.23 1.44 -12.48
CA TYR A 357 0.08 1.81 -11.65
C TYR A 357 -0.86 2.80 -12.35
N LEU A 358 -0.40 3.43 -13.43
CA LEU A 358 -1.14 4.41 -14.22
C LEU A 358 -1.97 3.72 -15.31
N LYS A 359 -3.02 3.01 -14.90
CA LYS A 359 -3.89 2.31 -15.84
C LYS A 359 -4.97 3.26 -16.40
N GLY A 360 -5.09 3.31 -17.74
CA GLY A 360 -6.15 4.03 -18.43
C GLY A 360 -5.72 5.38 -19.04
N LEU A 361 -6.51 6.42 -18.80
CA LEU A 361 -6.38 7.72 -19.46
C LEU A 361 -5.77 8.78 -18.55
N ILE A 362 -4.80 9.50 -19.08
CA ILE A 362 -4.26 10.71 -18.48
C ILE A 362 -4.54 11.90 -19.41
N PHE A 363 -5.30 12.87 -18.92
CA PHE A 363 -5.59 14.11 -19.63
C PHE A 363 -4.56 15.18 -19.24
N ILE A 364 -4.06 15.89 -20.24
CA ILE A 364 -3.20 17.05 -20.04
C ILE A 364 -3.85 18.23 -20.73
N THR A 365 -4.18 19.26 -19.95
CA THR A 365 -4.78 20.50 -20.47
C THR A 365 -3.74 21.63 -20.45
N SER A 366 -3.41 22.09 -21.65
CA SER A 366 -2.53 23.24 -21.91
C SER A 366 -3.35 24.38 -22.45
#